data_AF-A0A8T5SDI6-F1
#
_entry.id   AF-A0A8T5SDI6-F1
#
_cell.length_a   1.000
_cell.length_b   1.000
_cell.length_c   1.000
_cell.angle_alpha   90.00
_cell.angle_beta   90.00
_cell.angle_gamma   90.00
#
_symmetry.space_group_name_H-M   'P 1'
#
loop_
_entity.id
_entity.type
_entity.pdbx_description
1 polymer ?
#
loop_
_entity_poly.entity_id
_entity_poly.type
_entity_poly.pdbx_seq_one_letter_code
_entity_poly.pdbx_strand_id
1 'polypeptide(L)'
;MVENETEIAEIKTIKDFVKDGRIDDAVNIIALYLNDSTEDDYIDRLENIIETLLSLHGGRTVLRFLLENLIIDIPSLLENLSKKDSVLRYTFLLLLKTICENECDLFLPYSEDLLKSVDPNVREADLQLIIYMAGGNATIDDPSLIKTIITKLSDEKDFVVEKAIQALTTIGTRSPSVVTKILTDYVKEFADFSENDKLKGSIDTIMKSIITVEKIEEIVEEEKSKLEKPSADIVSEDITSTNLEKEEIEILDKEYKLKKKELEIKKKKLELEEKEKEMEEKVIQTKQEVLKLKEEILIKETAISEESEVKEKAPKVKIPKKLKKEESDIIDKELELKKKDIEIKKKKLEIEEKEKKLEEKEILEREKVLKIKEELIEKEKELSKVELELKQKSLEKKEQKIKDEEMKRVDEEIQRQLEENEDEP
;
A
#
# COMPACT_ATOMS: atom_id res chain seq x y z
N MET A 1 -32.75 30.26 -21.19
CA MET A 1 -33.24 29.20 -22.11
C MET A 1 -32.12 28.66 -22.99
N VAL A 2 -31.25 29.50 -23.56
CA VAL A 2 -30.11 29.04 -24.40
C VAL A 2 -28.99 28.36 -23.59
N GLU A 3 -28.68 28.83 -22.38
CA GLU A 3 -27.66 28.19 -21.51
C GLU A 3 -28.00 26.73 -21.17
N ASN A 4 -29.25 26.48 -20.78
CA ASN A 4 -29.70 25.14 -20.37
C ASN A 4 -29.71 24.14 -21.54
N GLU A 5 -29.97 24.57 -22.78
CA GLU A 5 -29.86 23.69 -23.96
C GLU A 5 -28.40 23.36 -24.33
N THR A 6 -27.48 24.28 -24.06
CA THR A 6 -26.04 24.11 -24.34
C THR A 6 -25.41 23.17 -23.33
N GLU A 7 -25.69 23.38 -22.04
CA GLU A 7 -25.27 22.51 -20.94
C GLU A 7 -25.75 21.06 -21.14
N ILE A 8 -27.02 20.85 -21.53
CA ILE A 8 -27.55 19.52 -21.83
C ILE A 8 -26.81 18.87 -23.01
N ALA A 9 -26.41 19.64 -24.03
CA ALA A 9 -25.69 19.12 -25.19
C ALA A 9 -24.25 18.73 -24.85
N GLU A 10 -23.55 19.52 -24.03
CA GLU A 10 -22.18 19.26 -23.58
C GLU A 10 -22.11 18.04 -22.68
N ILE A 11 -22.99 17.95 -21.68
CA ILE A 11 -23.10 16.78 -20.80
C ILE A 11 -23.42 15.50 -21.58
N LYS A 12 -24.28 15.59 -22.60
CA LYS A 12 -24.57 14.46 -23.47
C LYS A 12 -23.34 14.03 -24.27
N THR A 13 -22.58 15.00 -24.81
CA THR A 13 -21.36 14.72 -25.57
C THR A 13 -20.30 14.05 -24.70
N ILE A 14 -20.14 14.52 -23.45
CA ILE A 14 -19.25 13.89 -22.45
C ILE A 14 -19.67 12.43 -22.23
N LYS A 15 -20.97 12.17 -22.01
CA LYS A 15 -21.50 10.81 -21.82
C LYS A 15 -21.16 9.88 -22.98
N ASP A 16 -21.29 10.35 -24.21
CA ASP A 16 -21.02 9.57 -25.41
C ASP A 16 -19.52 9.26 -25.54
N PHE A 17 -18.64 10.25 -25.31
CA PHE A 17 -17.19 10.04 -25.36
C PHE A 17 -16.67 9.08 -24.29
N VAL A 18 -17.17 9.17 -23.05
CA VAL A 18 -16.77 8.23 -21.99
C VAL A 18 -17.21 6.81 -22.33
N LYS A 19 -18.43 6.60 -22.85
CA LYS A 19 -18.93 5.28 -23.27
C LYS A 19 -18.14 4.68 -24.43
N ASP A 20 -17.71 5.52 -25.36
CA ASP A 20 -16.91 5.12 -26.52
C ASP A 20 -15.41 4.90 -26.17
N GLY A 21 -15.02 5.09 -24.91
CA GLY A 21 -13.63 4.96 -24.45
C GLY A 21 -12.71 6.10 -24.92
N ARG A 22 -13.29 7.21 -25.41
CA ARG A 22 -12.57 8.41 -25.88
C ARG A 22 -12.30 9.35 -24.72
N ILE A 23 -11.47 8.89 -23.78
CA ILE A 23 -11.19 9.57 -22.51
C ILE A 23 -10.57 10.96 -22.73
N ASP A 24 -9.59 11.09 -23.64
CA ASP A 24 -8.94 12.38 -23.92
C ASP A 24 -9.92 13.43 -24.45
N ASP A 25 -10.85 13.01 -25.31
CA ASP A 25 -11.88 13.90 -25.86
C ASP A 25 -12.89 14.31 -24.77
N ALA A 26 -13.28 13.38 -23.90
CA ALA A 26 -14.14 13.67 -22.75
C ALA A 26 -13.47 14.68 -21.81
N VAL A 27 -12.20 14.47 -21.48
CA VAL A 27 -11.42 15.38 -20.62
C VAL A 27 -11.33 16.78 -21.23
N ASN A 28 -11.04 16.89 -22.53
CA ASN A 28 -10.94 18.17 -23.21
C ASN A 28 -12.27 18.95 -23.17
N ILE A 29 -13.41 18.27 -23.41
CA ILE A 29 -14.72 18.93 -23.31
C ILE A 29 -15.03 19.33 -21.88
N ILE A 30 -14.73 18.48 -20.89
CA ILE A 30 -14.95 18.82 -19.48
C ILE A 30 -14.12 20.03 -19.06
N ALA A 31 -12.85 20.11 -19.49
CA ALA A 31 -11.99 21.25 -19.21
C ALA A 31 -12.56 22.54 -19.80
N LEU A 32 -13.07 22.51 -21.03
CA LEU A 32 -13.75 23.66 -21.65
C LEU A 32 -15.02 24.03 -20.88
N TYR A 33 -15.84 23.04 -20.55
CA TYR A 33 -17.10 23.22 -19.83
C TYR A 33 -16.91 23.89 -18.45
N LEU A 34 -15.88 23.48 -17.73
CA LEU A 34 -15.52 24.05 -16.43
C LEU A 34 -14.85 25.43 -16.58
N ASN A 35 -14.00 25.64 -17.59
CA ASN A 35 -13.35 26.94 -17.83
C ASN A 35 -14.33 28.02 -18.29
N ASP A 36 -15.44 27.65 -18.93
CA ASP A 36 -16.50 28.57 -19.35
C ASP A 36 -17.47 28.93 -18.20
N SER A 37 -17.16 28.54 -16.97
CA SER A 37 -17.93 28.89 -15.78
C SER A 37 -17.55 30.26 -15.20
N THR A 38 -18.48 30.80 -14.43
CA THR A 38 -18.29 31.91 -13.50
C THR A 38 -18.07 31.37 -12.08
N GLU A 39 -17.62 32.23 -11.15
CA GLU A 39 -17.48 31.84 -9.74
C GLU A 39 -18.79 31.33 -9.12
N ASP A 40 -19.94 31.81 -9.60
CA ASP A 40 -21.26 31.50 -9.06
C ASP A 40 -21.82 30.15 -9.54
N ASP A 41 -21.48 29.70 -10.76
CA ASP A 41 -21.98 28.44 -11.35
C ASP A 41 -20.91 27.33 -11.46
N TYR A 42 -19.65 27.61 -11.10
CA TYR A 42 -18.58 26.60 -11.15
C TYR A 42 -18.90 25.35 -10.32
N ILE A 43 -19.44 25.51 -9.10
CA ILE A 43 -19.77 24.37 -8.23
C ILE A 43 -20.92 23.54 -8.81
N ASP A 44 -21.96 24.19 -9.36
CA ASP A 44 -23.09 23.50 -9.98
C ASP A 44 -22.64 22.73 -11.23
N ARG A 45 -21.77 23.32 -12.06
CA ARG A 45 -21.18 22.63 -13.22
C ARG A 45 -20.30 21.47 -12.79
N LEU A 46 -19.48 21.66 -11.76
CA LEU A 46 -18.63 20.61 -11.21
C LEU A 46 -19.46 19.45 -10.66
N GLU A 47 -20.55 19.74 -9.95
CA GLU A 47 -21.53 18.75 -9.50
C GLU A 47 -22.10 17.96 -10.68
N ASN A 48 -22.57 18.64 -11.72
CA ASN A 48 -23.11 18.00 -12.93
C ASN A 48 -22.07 17.08 -13.61
N ILE A 49 -20.80 17.48 -13.65
CA ILE A 49 -19.70 16.66 -14.17
C ILE A 49 -19.46 15.44 -13.29
N ILE A 50 -19.32 15.63 -11.97
CA ILE A 50 -19.05 14.55 -11.03
C ILE A 50 -20.17 13.52 -11.06
N GLU A 51 -21.44 13.94 -10.94
CA GLU A 51 -22.59 13.04 -11.02
C GLU A 51 -22.64 12.29 -12.35
N THR A 52 -22.40 13.00 -13.45
CA THR A 52 -22.36 12.40 -14.79
C THR A 52 -21.29 11.32 -14.86
N LEU A 53 -20.05 11.61 -14.45
CA LEU A 53 -18.95 10.65 -14.51
C LEU A 53 -19.18 9.46 -13.58
N LEU A 54 -19.68 9.69 -12.37
CA LEU A 54 -19.96 8.60 -11.42
C LEU A 54 -21.07 7.65 -11.91
N SER A 55 -21.98 8.14 -12.76
CA SER A 55 -23.03 7.31 -13.38
C SER A 55 -22.54 6.44 -14.56
N LEU A 56 -21.31 6.64 -15.05
CA LEU A 56 -20.78 6.00 -16.26
C LEU A 56 -19.71 4.96 -15.95
N HIS A 57 -19.74 3.85 -16.69
CA HIS A 57 -18.63 2.90 -16.70
C HIS A 57 -17.37 3.59 -17.27
N GLY A 58 -16.28 3.59 -16.50
CA GLY A 58 -15.04 4.30 -16.85
C GLY A 58 -14.99 5.78 -16.45
N GLY A 59 -16.10 6.36 -15.96
CA GLY A 59 -16.11 7.78 -15.56
C GLY A 59 -15.24 8.08 -14.34
N ARG A 60 -15.03 7.10 -13.44
CA ARG A 60 -14.04 7.19 -12.35
C ARG A 60 -12.63 7.46 -12.88
N THR A 61 -12.21 6.80 -13.96
CA THR A 61 -10.90 7.01 -14.58
C THR A 61 -10.77 8.42 -15.14
N VAL A 62 -11.83 8.93 -15.77
CA VAL A 62 -11.89 10.32 -16.26
C VAL A 62 -11.76 11.30 -15.11
N LEU A 63 -12.51 11.08 -14.02
CA LEU A 63 -12.47 11.95 -12.84
C LEU A 63 -11.08 11.99 -12.20
N ARG A 64 -10.45 10.82 -12.02
CA ARG A 64 -9.07 10.72 -11.54
C ARG A 64 -8.10 11.47 -12.46
N PHE A 65 -8.23 11.31 -13.78
CA PHE A 65 -7.41 12.02 -14.75
C PHE A 65 -7.57 13.54 -14.66
N LEU A 66 -8.80 14.05 -14.48
CA LEU A 66 -9.07 15.48 -14.30
C LEU A 66 -8.38 16.04 -13.06
N LEU A 67 -8.37 15.28 -11.96
CA LEU A 67 -7.72 15.66 -10.70
C LEU A 67 -6.18 15.60 -10.81
N GLU A 68 -5.62 14.49 -11.33
CA GLU A 68 -4.17 14.30 -11.45
C GLU A 68 -3.53 15.30 -12.43
N ASN A 69 -4.27 15.75 -13.44
CA ASN A 69 -3.79 16.76 -14.41
C ASN A 69 -4.19 18.19 -14.04
N LEU A 70 -4.67 18.43 -12.80
CA LEU A 70 -5.01 19.75 -12.28
C LEU A 70 -6.05 20.52 -13.13
N ILE A 71 -6.90 19.80 -13.86
CA ILE A 71 -8.06 20.38 -14.53
C ILE A 71 -9.13 20.69 -13.47
N ILE A 72 -9.27 19.78 -12.51
CA ILE A 72 -9.96 20.04 -11.24
C ILE A 72 -8.88 20.20 -10.18
N ASP A 73 -8.64 21.43 -9.75
CA ASP A 73 -7.61 21.74 -8.75
C ASP A 73 -8.11 21.48 -7.32
N ILE A 74 -7.56 20.45 -6.67
CA ILE A 74 -7.95 20.04 -5.31
C ILE A 74 -7.75 21.16 -4.28
N PRO A 75 -6.61 21.87 -4.22
CA PRO A 75 -6.46 23.03 -3.35
C PRO A 75 -7.59 24.06 -3.50
N SER A 76 -7.89 24.50 -4.72
CA SER A 76 -8.97 25.46 -5.00
C SER A 76 -10.35 24.92 -4.58
N LEU A 77 -10.59 23.61 -4.76
CA LEU A 77 -11.79 22.98 -4.23
C LEU A 77 -11.86 23.06 -2.70
N LEU A 78 -10.78 22.71 -2.01
CA LEU A 78 -10.72 22.68 -0.55
C LEU A 78 -10.80 24.08 0.09
N GLU A 79 -10.58 25.17 -0.64
CA GLU A 79 -10.88 26.53 -0.16
C GLU A 79 -12.37 26.70 0.20
N ASN A 80 -13.28 25.93 -0.43
CA ASN A 80 -14.70 25.97 -0.10
C ASN A 80 -15.04 25.40 1.28
N LEU A 81 -14.09 24.75 1.96
CA LEU A 81 -14.24 24.33 3.35
C LEU A 81 -14.28 25.52 4.32
N SER A 82 -13.76 26.68 3.93
CA SER A 82 -13.78 27.90 4.78
C SER A 82 -15.06 28.73 4.62
N LYS A 83 -16.05 28.27 3.87
CA LYS A 83 -17.31 29.00 3.69
C LYS A 83 -18.02 29.12 5.04
N LYS A 84 -18.39 30.36 5.42
CA LYS A 84 -19.08 30.64 6.68
C LYS A 84 -20.49 30.05 6.74
N ASP A 85 -21.15 30.00 5.58
CA ASP A 85 -22.46 29.37 5.47
C ASP A 85 -22.30 27.85 5.62
N SER A 86 -22.89 27.30 6.69
CA SER A 86 -22.82 25.88 6.97
C SER A 86 -23.53 25.04 5.92
N VAL A 87 -24.64 25.52 5.34
CA VAL A 87 -25.39 24.78 4.31
C VAL A 87 -24.52 24.63 3.08
N LEU A 88 -23.93 25.72 2.59
CA LEU A 88 -23.03 25.66 1.43
C LEU A 88 -21.83 24.75 1.68
N ARG A 89 -21.22 24.84 2.86
CA ARG A 89 -20.09 23.98 3.24
C ARG A 89 -20.47 22.50 3.29
N TYR A 90 -21.62 22.15 3.86
CA TYR A 90 -22.07 20.75 3.94
C TYR A 90 -22.53 20.21 2.57
N THR A 91 -23.18 21.03 1.74
CA THR A 91 -23.48 20.65 0.35
C THR A 91 -22.20 20.32 -0.40
N PHE A 92 -21.17 21.16 -0.24
CA PHE A 92 -19.87 20.92 -0.84
C PHE A 92 -19.18 19.64 -0.31
N LEU A 93 -19.24 19.40 1.00
CA LEU A 93 -18.73 18.14 1.59
C LEU A 93 -19.45 16.92 1.02
N LEU A 94 -20.77 16.99 0.81
CA LEU A 94 -21.57 15.92 0.22
C LEU A 94 -21.17 15.65 -1.23
N LEU A 95 -20.91 16.71 -2.00
CA LEU A 95 -20.40 16.59 -3.36
C LEU A 95 -19.06 15.83 -3.39
N LEU A 96 -18.16 16.15 -2.46
CA LEU A 96 -16.84 15.50 -2.38
C LEU A 96 -16.91 14.07 -1.84
N LYS A 97 -17.95 13.70 -1.09
CA LYS A 97 -18.04 12.42 -0.39
C LYS A 97 -17.66 11.23 -1.24
N THR A 98 -18.33 11.04 -2.39
CA THR A 98 -18.09 9.87 -3.24
C THR A 98 -16.71 9.89 -3.87
N ILE A 99 -16.16 11.08 -4.14
CA ILE A 99 -14.79 11.20 -4.66
C ILE A 99 -13.79 10.80 -3.59
N CYS A 100 -13.91 11.34 -2.38
CA CYS A 100 -13.03 11.05 -1.26
C CYS A 100 -13.09 9.58 -0.83
N GLU A 101 -14.25 8.93 -0.87
CA GLU A 101 -14.40 7.49 -0.58
C GLU A 101 -13.64 6.59 -1.58
N ASN A 102 -13.43 7.06 -2.82
CA ASN A 102 -12.85 6.27 -3.90
C ASN A 102 -11.41 6.66 -4.25
N GLU A 103 -11.07 7.94 -4.20
CA GLU A 103 -9.79 8.54 -4.61
C GLU A 103 -9.14 9.27 -3.42
N CYS A 104 -9.14 8.65 -2.24
CA CYS A 104 -8.64 9.26 -1.01
C CYS A 104 -7.17 9.69 -1.10
N ASP A 105 -6.35 8.97 -1.89
CA ASP A 105 -4.91 9.24 -2.09
C ASP A 105 -4.65 10.63 -2.65
N LEU A 106 -5.61 11.21 -3.37
CA LEU A 106 -5.52 12.55 -3.93
C LEU A 106 -5.83 13.67 -2.90
N PHE A 107 -6.62 13.37 -1.88
CA PHE A 107 -7.06 14.35 -0.87
C PHE A 107 -6.22 14.31 0.42
N LEU A 108 -5.78 13.13 0.84
CA LEU A 108 -4.99 12.93 2.06
C LEU A 108 -3.75 13.84 2.19
N PRO A 109 -3.00 14.16 1.11
CA PRO A 109 -1.83 15.04 1.21
C PRO A 109 -2.12 16.44 1.77
N TYR A 110 -3.38 16.90 1.70
CA TYR A 110 -3.79 18.23 2.16
C TYR A 110 -4.31 18.25 3.60
N SER A 111 -4.69 17.10 4.16
CA SER A 111 -5.40 17.04 5.44
C SER A 111 -4.57 17.55 6.61
N GLU A 112 -3.27 17.24 6.69
CA GLU A 112 -2.46 17.74 7.82
C GLU A 112 -2.44 19.28 7.91
N ASP A 113 -2.37 19.96 6.79
CA ASP A 113 -2.36 21.43 6.74
C ASP A 113 -3.74 22.01 7.06
N LEU A 114 -4.81 21.35 6.58
CA LEU A 114 -6.18 21.75 6.90
C LEU A 114 -6.51 21.55 8.39
N LEU A 115 -6.06 20.46 9.02
CA LEU A 115 -6.19 20.24 10.47
C LEU A 115 -5.42 21.29 11.29
N LYS A 116 -4.37 21.90 10.73
CA LYS A 116 -3.61 22.99 11.36
C LYS A 116 -4.22 24.38 11.10
N SER A 117 -5.29 24.47 10.32
CA SER A 117 -5.98 25.73 10.03
C SER A 117 -6.45 26.44 11.30
N VAL A 118 -6.39 27.78 11.27
CA VAL A 118 -6.91 28.64 12.35
C VAL A 118 -8.44 28.58 12.41
N ASP A 119 -9.10 28.39 11.27
CA ASP A 119 -10.57 28.34 11.19
C ASP A 119 -11.09 26.98 11.69
N PRO A 120 -11.86 26.93 12.78
CA PRO A 120 -12.40 25.67 13.28
C PRO A 120 -13.37 25.00 12.30
N ASN A 121 -14.02 25.75 11.40
CA ASN A 121 -14.87 25.16 10.37
C ASN A 121 -14.06 24.36 9.35
N VAL A 122 -12.86 24.84 9.00
CA VAL A 122 -11.97 24.12 8.08
C VAL A 122 -11.48 22.84 8.74
N ARG A 123 -11.09 22.90 10.02
CA ARG A 123 -10.68 21.70 10.78
C ARG A 123 -11.81 20.67 10.88
N GLU A 124 -13.02 21.12 11.20
CA GLU A 124 -14.22 20.26 11.26
C GLU A 124 -14.53 19.63 9.90
N ALA A 125 -14.50 20.42 8.83
CA ALA A 125 -14.81 19.95 7.49
C ALA A 125 -13.76 18.97 6.95
N ASP A 126 -12.48 19.19 7.22
CA ASP A 126 -11.42 18.24 6.86
C ASP A 126 -11.54 16.93 7.66
N LEU A 127 -11.86 16.99 8.96
CA LEU A 127 -12.20 15.78 9.73
C LEU A 127 -13.39 15.03 9.11
N GLN A 128 -14.38 15.75 8.60
CA GLN A 128 -15.51 15.14 7.88
C GLN A 128 -15.08 14.48 6.57
N LEU A 129 -14.15 15.07 5.82
CA LEU A 129 -13.56 14.45 4.63
C LEU A 129 -12.77 13.19 5.01
N ILE A 130 -11.97 13.23 6.08
CA ILE A 130 -11.23 12.05 6.59
C ILE A 130 -12.19 10.93 6.96
N ILE A 131 -13.34 11.23 7.56
CA ILE A 131 -14.39 10.22 7.84
C ILE A 131 -14.89 9.58 6.53
N TYR A 132 -15.12 10.36 5.46
CA TYR A 132 -15.50 9.82 4.17
C TYR A 132 -14.40 8.94 3.56
N MET A 133 -13.14 9.41 3.58
CA MET A 133 -11.99 8.65 3.08
C MET A 133 -11.83 7.32 3.83
N ALA A 134 -11.90 7.33 5.16
CA ALA A 134 -11.81 6.14 6.00
C ALA A 134 -13.03 5.21 5.83
N GLY A 135 -14.21 5.75 5.52
CA GLY A 135 -15.42 4.99 5.21
C GLY A 135 -15.40 4.31 3.83
N GLY A 136 -14.52 4.74 2.93
CA GLY A 136 -14.39 4.33 1.52
C GLY A 136 -13.84 2.91 1.32
N ASN A 137 -12.92 2.66 0.39
CA ASN A 137 -12.23 1.34 0.27
C ASN A 137 -10.79 1.35 0.79
N ALA A 138 -10.25 2.52 1.12
CA ALA A 138 -8.88 2.66 1.57
C ALA A 138 -8.74 2.51 3.09
N THR A 139 -7.51 2.19 3.52
CA THR A 139 -7.06 2.26 4.91
C THR A 139 -6.23 3.53 5.09
N ILE A 140 -6.37 4.18 6.25
CA ILE A 140 -5.58 5.35 6.63
C ILE A 140 -4.63 4.89 7.74
N ASP A 141 -3.42 4.54 7.36
CA ASP A 141 -2.41 3.97 8.27
C ASP A 141 -1.25 4.94 8.56
N ASP A 142 -1.31 6.17 8.04
CA ASP A 142 -0.27 7.18 8.26
C ASP A 142 -0.24 7.63 9.73
N PRO A 143 0.83 7.32 10.49
CA PRO A 143 0.93 7.70 11.89
C PRO A 143 0.99 9.22 12.10
N SER A 144 1.53 9.99 11.14
CA SER A 144 1.66 11.44 11.26
C SER A 144 0.29 12.12 11.23
N LEU A 145 -0.54 11.77 10.24
CA LEU A 145 -1.91 12.23 10.16
C LEU A 145 -2.74 11.81 11.38
N ILE A 146 -2.67 10.54 11.80
CA ILE A 146 -3.41 10.05 12.98
C ILE A 146 -3.02 10.84 14.24
N LYS A 147 -1.72 11.10 14.45
CA LYS A 147 -1.25 11.98 15.55
C LYS A 147 -1.82 13.38 15.43
N THR A 148 -1.83 13.95 14.23
CA THR A 148 -2.42 15.28 13.99
C THR A 148 -3.91 15.31 14.34
N ILE A 149 -4.68 14.28 13.99
CA ILE A 149 -6.09 14.15 14.38
C ILE A 149 -6.23 14.03 15.90
N ILE A 150 -5.37 13.26 16.57
CA ILE A 150 -5.40 13.11 18.04
C ILE A 150 -5.22 14.45 18.75
N THR A 151 -4.36 15.35 18.24
CA THR A 151 -4.23 16.69 18.83
C THR A 151 -5.54 17.50 18.80
N LYS A 152 -6.46 17.19 17.87
CA LYS A 152 -7.79 17.82 17.78
C LYS A 152 -8.77 17.33 18.85
N LEU A 153 -8.45 16.29 19.61
CA LEU A 153 -9.24 15.90 20.79
C LEU A 153 -9.18 16.92 21.93
N SER A 154 -8.22 17.85 21.87
CA SER A 154 -8.09 18.99 22.80
C SER A 154 -8.38 20.34 22.11
N ASP A 155 -9.13 20.33 21.01
CA ASP A 155 -9.50 21.55 20.30
C ASP A 155 -10.38 22.47 21.15
N GLU A 156 -10.33 23.78 20.90
CA GLU A 156 -11.14 24.78 21.61
C GLU A 156 -12.63 24.71 21.28
N LYS A 157 -12.99 24.08 20.15
CA LYS A 157 -14.38 23.91 19.72
C LYS A 157 -14.85 22.48 19.87
N ASP A 158 -15.92 22.29 20.65
CA ASP A 158 -16.49 20.96 20.92
C ASP A 158 -16.87 20.20 19.63
N PHE A 159 -17.40 20.88 18.60
CA PHE A 159 -17.75 20.22 17.34
C PHE A 159 -16.52 19.67 16.57
N VAL A 160 -15.33 20.27 16.74
CA VAL A 160 -14.08 19.75 16.16
C VAL A 160 -13.66 18.49 16.91
N VAL A 161 -13.75 18.53 18.25
CA VAL A 161 -13.47 17.37 19.12
C VAL A 161 -14.40 16.20 18.77
N GLU A 162 -15.70 16.44 18.62
CA GLU A 162 -16.68 15.42 18.23
C GLU A 162 -16.35 14.78 16.88
N LYS A 163 -15.94 15.58 15.89
CA LYS A 163 -15.52 15.06 14.58
C LYS A 163 -14.19 14.32 14.65
N ALA A 164 -13.25 14.74 15.48
CA ALA A 164 -11.99 14.04 15.68
C ALA A 164 -12.21 12.65 16.30
N ILE A 165 -13.13 12.54 17.26
CA ILE A 165 -13.55 11.26 17.84
C ILE A 165 -14.15 10.35 16.75
N GLN A 166 -15.05 10.88 15.93
CA GLN A 166 -15.66 10.13 14.83
C GLN A 166 -14.60 9.66 13.82
N ALA A 167 -13.71 10.55 13.39
CA ALA A 167 -12.63 10.22 12.45
C ALA A 167 -11.72 9.11 12.98
N LEU A 168 -11.22 9.23 14.21
CA LEU A 168 -10.36 8.21 14.84
C LEU A 168 -11.09 6.88 15.02
N THR A 169 -12.38 6.92 15.36
CA THR A 169 -13.21 5.72 15.47
C THR A 169 -13.37 5.03 14.11
N THR A 170 -13.67 5.79 13.05
CA THR A 170 -13.82 5.25 11.69
C THR A 170 -12.51 4.67 11.17
N ILE A 171 -11.39 5.38 11.34
CA ILE A 171 -10.05 4.88 10.97
C ILE A 171 -9.71 3.63 11.78
N GLY A 172 -9.85 3.69 13.10
CA GLY A 172 -9.52 2.59 13.99
C GLY A 172 -10.41 1.37 13.82
N THR A 173 -11.63 1.52 13.29
CA THR A 173 -12.48 0.38 12.93
C THR A 173 -11.84 -0.47 11.83
N ARG A 174 -11.10 0.15 10.91
CA ARG A 174 -10.39 -0.52 9.80
C ARG A 174 -8.95 -0.88 10.10
N SER A 175 -8.29 -0.05 10.90
CA SER A 175 -6.89 -0.23 11.29
C SER A 175 -6.75 -0.17 12.82
N PRO A 176 -7.30 -1.18 13.56
CA PRO A 176 -7.34 -1.14 15.02
C PRO A 176 -5.96 -1.03 15.66
N SER A 177 -4.98 -1.80 15.16
CA SER A 177 -3.63 -1.87 15.72
C SER A 177 -2.88 -0.54 15.65
N VAL A 178 -2.94 0.14 14.50
CA VAL A 178 -2.25 1.42 14.28
C VAL A 178 -2.82 2.50 15.21
N VAL A 179 -4.16 2.65 15.23
CA VAL A 179 -4.80 3.70 16.01
C VAL A 179 -4.66 3.44 17.51
N THR A 180 -4.86 2.21 17.98
CA THR A 180 -4.73 1.86 19.41
C THR A 180 -3.31 2.06 19.92
N LYS A 181 -2.30 1.70 19.12
CA LYS A 181 -0.90 1.95 19.46
C LYS A 181 -0.61 3.45 19.59
N ILE A 182 -1.00 4.25 18.60
CA ILE A 182 -0.74 5.70 18.63
C ILE A 182 -1.48 6.37 19.78
N LEU A 183 -2.73 5.98 20.06
CA LEU A 183 -3.48 6.47 21.22
C LEU A 183 -2.80 6.08 22.54
N THR A 184 -2.32 4.85 22.65
CA THR A 184 -1.60 4.37 23.84
C THR A 184 -0.30 5.12 24.06
N ASP A 185 0.48 5.34 22.99
CA ASP A 185 1.71 6.13 23.03
C ASP A 185 1.40 7.58 23.43
N TYR A 186 0.34 8.17 22.88
CA TYR A 186 -0.11 9.50 23.27
C TYR A 186 -0.53 9.56 24.75
N VAL A 187 -1.29 8.60 25.25
CA VAL A 187 -1.64 8.56 26.68
C VAL A 187 -0.41 8.42 27.57
N LYS A 188 0.60 7.64 27.16
CA LYS A 188 1.88 7.49 27.90
C LYS A 188 2.70 8.78 27.89
N GLU A 189 2.83 9.43 26.73
CA GLU A 189 3.56 10.70 26.58
C GLU A 189 2.92 11.84 27.39
N PHE A 190 1.60 11.79 27.58
CA PHE A 190 0.81 12.81 28.28
C PHE A 190 0.26 12.33 29.65
N ALA A 191 0.85 11.26 30.22
CA ALA A 191 0.42 10.65 31.49
C ALA A 191 0.51 11.61 32.70
N ASP A 192 1.26 12.70 32.58
CA ASP A 192 1.38 13.74 33.60
C ASP A 192 0.17 14.71 33.65
N PHE A 193 -0.76 14.66 32.68
CA PHE A 193 -1.98 15.47 32.66
C PHE A 193 -3.11 14.84 33.49
N SER A 194 -2.95 14.83 34.82
CA SER A 194 -4.02 14.51 35.78
C SER A 194 -5.24 15.46 35.70
N GLU A 195 -5.24 16.47 34.82
CA GLU A 195 -6.25 17.55 34.81
C GLU A 195 -7.20 17.56 33.59
N ASN A 196 -7.05 16.65 32.61
CA ASN A 196 -7.92 16.64 31.42
C ASN A 196 -8.81 15.38 31.34
N ASP A 197 -9.74 15.26 32.29
CA ASP A 197 -10.76 14.20 32.33
C ASP A 197 -11.56 14.08 31.03
N LYS A 198 -11.77 15.20 30.33
CA LYS A 198 -12.47 15.22 29.03
C LYS A 198 -11.68 14.48 27.95
N LEU A 199 -10.39 14.81 27.78
CA LEU A 199 -9.52 14.15 26.81
C LEU A 199 -9.40 12.65 27.08
N LYS A 200 -9.23 12.27 28.36
CA LYS A 200 -9.21 10.86 28.76
C LYS A 200 -10.52 10.15 28.42
N GLY A 201 -11.66 10.79 28.70
CA GLY A 201 -12.98 10.28 28.33
C GLY A 201 -13.15 10.09 26.82
N SER A 202 -12.63 11.02 26.01
CA SER A 202 -12.64 10.91 24.54
C SER A 202 -11.79 9.73 24.05
N ILE A 203 -10.56 9.59 24.56
CA ILE A 203 -9.67 8.48 24.21
C ILE A 203 -10.27 7.15 24.63
N ASP A 204 -10.79 7.04 25.85
CA ASP A 204 -11.46 5.83 26.34
C ASP A 204 -12.67 5.46 25.46
N THR A 205 -13.43 6.45 24.99
CA THR A 205 -14.56 6.23 24.08
C THR A 205 -14.10 5.65 22.75
N ILE A 206 -13.03 6.22 22.17
CA ILE A 206 -12.43 5.75 20.92
C ILE A 206 -11.90 4.32 21.09
N MET A 207 -11.10 4.07 22.13
CA MET A 207 -10.52 2.74 22.41
C MET A 207 -11.61 1.69 22.59
N LYS A 208 -12.68 1.98 23.35
CA LYS A 208 -13.82 1.06 23.52
C LYS A 208 -14.58 0.79 22.23
N SER A 209 -14.66 1.76 21.32
CA SER A 209 -15.34 1.59 20.04
C SER A 209 -14.56 0.75 19.04
N ILE A 210 -13.22 0.74 19.16
CA ILE A 210 -12.32 0.00 18.27
C ILE A 210 -12.09 -1.43 18.77
N ILE A 211 -11.95 -1.60 20.08
CA ILE A 211 -11.57 -2.86 20.72
C ILE A 211 -12.83 -3.72 20.95
N THR A 212 -13.17 -4.55 19.95
CA THR A 212 -14.10 -5.68 20.10
C THR A 212 -13.31 -6.96 20.40
N VAL A 213 -13.94 -7.95 21.05
CA VAL A 213 -13.27 -9.21 21.46
C VAL A 213 -12.54 -9.90 20.29
N GLU A 214 -13.12 -9.85 19.09
CA GLU A 214 -12.55 -10.42 17.85
C GLU A 214 -11.33 -9.63 17.33
N LYS A 215 -11.26 -8.31 17.58
CA LYS A 215 -10.17 -7.44 17.11
C LYS A 215 -8.99 -7.37 18.08
N ILE A 216 -9.17 -7.84 19.32
CA ILE A 216 -8.10 -7.95 20.30
C ILE A 216 -7.03 -8.93 19.82
N GLU A 217 -7.43 -10.05 19.20
CA GLU A 217 -6.48 -11.03 18.66
C GLU A 217 -5.59 -10.41 17.57
N GLU A 218 -6.16 -9.64 16.64
CA GLU A 218 -5.44 -8.91 15.58
C GLU A 218 -4.44 -7.89 16.15
N ILE A 219 -4.84 -7.12 17.17
CA ILE A 219 -3.97 -6.14 17.82
C ILE A 219 -2.82 -6.84 18.57
N VAL A 220 -3.11 -7.94 19.27
CA VAL A 220 -2.13 -8.69 20.07
C VAL A 220 -1.13 -9.46 19.20
N GLU A 221 -1.56 -10.00 18.06
CA GLU A 221 -0.67 -10.65 17.09
C GLU A 221 0.31 -9.66 16.44
N GLU A 222 -0.15 -8.46 16.06
CA GLU A 222 0.73 -7.43 15.51
C GLU A 222 1.74 -6.86 16.53
N GLU A 223 1.34 -6.68 17.80
CA GLU A 223 2.28 -6.23 18.85
C GLU A 223 3.33 -7.30 19.15
N LYS A 224 2.94 -8.59 19.22
CA LYS A 224 3.88 -9.71 19.42
C LYS A 224 4.89 -9.83 18.27
N SER A 225 4.48 -9.59 17.02
CA SER A 225 5.38 -9.58 15.86
C SER A 225 6.45 -8.46 15.91
N LYS A 226 6.19 -7.36 16.63
CA LYS A 226 7.08 -6.18 16.75
C LYS A 226 7.93 -6.20 18.03
N LEU A 227 7.62 -7.06 19.00
CA LEU A 227 8.25 -7.14 20.33
C LEU A 227 9.34 -8.22 20.47
N GLU A 228 9.89 -8.77 19.38
CA GLU A 228 11.09 -9.66 19.40
C GLU A 228 12.42 -8.95 19.82
N LYS A 229 12.36 -7.97 20.75
CA LYS A 229 13.52 -7.50 21.53
C LYS A 229 13.09 -7.34 22.99
N PRO A 230 13.77 -7.98 23.96
CA PRO A 230 13.20 -8.19 25.27
C PRO A 230 13.37 -6.96 26.16
N SER A 231 12.26 -6.50 26.73
CA SER A 231 12.27 -5.93 28.08
C SER A 231 11.35 -6.80 28.93
N ALA A 232 11.96 -7.48 29.89
CA ALA A 232 11.30 -8.30 30.87
C ALA A 232 10.34 -7.43 31.71
N ASP A 233 9.06 -7.78 31.68
CA ASP A 233 8.22 -8.01 32.85
C ASP A 233 6.78 -8.13 32.39
N ILE A 234 6.18 -9.30 32.60
CA ILE A 234 4.86 -9.56 33.19
C ILE A 234 4.48 -11.02 32.89
N VAL A 235 3.94 -11.63 33.93
CA VAL A 235 3.80 -13.07 34.17
C VAL A 235 2.41 -13.57 33.76
N SER A 236 2.40 -14.81 33.24
CA SER A 236 1.35 -15.85 33.25
C SER A 236 0.04 -15.67 32.48
N GLU A 237 -0.13 -16.53 31.47
CA GLU A 237 -1.24 -17.47 31.17
C GLU A 237 -1.22 -17.74 29.64
N ASP A 238 -1.40 -18.92 29.05
CA ASP A 238 -1.37 -20.31 29.46
C ASP A 238 -1.33 -21.12 28.13
N ILE A 239 -0.32 -21.97 27.93
CA ILE A 239 -0.33 -23.27 27.20
C ILE A 239 -0.73 -23.34 25.70
N THR A 240 -1.24 -22.31 25.03
CA THR A 240 -1.65 -22.40 23.59
C THR A 240 -0.55 -22.08 22.56
N SER A 241 0.59 -21.52 22.97
CA SER A 241 1.63 -20.98 22.07
C SER A 241 2.42 -22.03 21.26
N THR A 242 2.48 -23.29 21.73
CA THR A 242 3.37 -24.28 21.09
C THR A 242 2.84 -24.90 19.79
N ASN A 243 1.56 -24.72 19.46
CA ASN A 243 0.98 -25.15 18.18
C ASN A 243 1.03 -24.03 17.11
N LEU A 244 0.80 -22.78 17.50
CA LEU A 244 0.82 -21.64 16.57
C LEU A 244 2.22 -21.37 16.01
N GLU A 245 3.26 -21.44 16.84
CA GLU A 245 4.65 -21.26 16.39
C GLU A 245 5.13 -22.34 15.40
N LYS A 246 4.57 -23.56 15.49
CA LYS A 246 4.86 -24.62 14.52
C LYS A 246 4.13 -24.41 13.20
N GLU A 247 2.90 -23.91 13.25
CA GLU A 247 2.13 -23.56 12.05
C GLU A 247 2.75 -22.36 11.32
N GLU A 248 3.27 -21.36 12.04
CA GLU A 248 4.00 -20.23 11.47
C GLU A 248 5.28 -20.66 10.72
N ILE A 249 6.06 -21.56 11.31
CA ILE A 249 7.26 -22.13 10.65
C ILE A 249 6.85 -22.93 9.39
N GLU A 250 5.75 -23.67 9.44
CA GLU A 250 5.26 -24.44 8.29
C GLU A 250 4.71 -23.54 7.17
N ILE A 251 4.09 -22.42 7.52
CA ILE A 251 3.63 -21.40 6.56
C ILE A 251 4.84 -20.70 5.92
N LEU A 252 5.83 -20.31 6.71
CA LEU A 252 7.08 -19.71 6.23
C LEU A 252 7.87 -20.66 5.30
N ASP A 253 7.94 -21.96 5.61
CA ASP A 253 8.60 -22.95 4.75
C ASP A 253 7.83 -23.18 3.43
N LYS A 254 6.50 -23.11 3.45
CA LYS A 254 5.66 -23.17 2.23
C LYS A 254 5.84 -21.92 1.35
N GLU A 255 5.87 -20.73 1.95
CA GLU A 255 6.10 -19.47 1.23
C GLU A 255 7.52 -19.43 0.62
N TYR A 256 8.52 -19.93 1.34
CA TYR A 256 9.88 -20.09 0.85
C TYR A 256 9.96 -21.03 -0.36
N LYS A 257 9.30 -22.19 -0.30
CA LYS A 257 9.23 -23.15 -1.42
C LYS A 257 8.59 -22.53 -2.66
N LEU A 258 7.59 -21.67 -2.50
CA LEU A 258 6.97 -20.93 -3.59
C LEU A 258 7.93 -19.91 -4.21
N LYS A 259 8.59 -19.07 -3.39
CA LYS A 259 9.60 -18.11 -3.87
C LYS A 259 10.75 -18.78 -4.63
N LYS A 260 11.21 -19.95 -4.17
CA LYS A 260 12.24 -20.74 -4.87
C LYS A 260 11.78 -21.23 -6.24
N LYS A 261 10.52 -21.66 -6.37
CA LYS A 261 9.93 -22.07 -7.66
C LYS A 261 9.74 -20.87 -8.60
N GLU A 262 9.34 -19.72 -8.09
CA GLU A 262 9.23 -18.48 -8.88
C GLU A 262 10.59 -18.05 -9.45
N LEU A 263 11.66 -18.12 -8.65
CA LEU A 263 13.03 -17.87 -9.11
C LEU A 263 13.45 -18.85 -10.21
N GLU A 264 13.11 -20.13 -10.08
CA GLU A 264 13.40 -21.14 -11.11
C GLU A 264 12.67 -20.85 -12.43
N ILE A 265 11.39 -20.43 -12.36
CA ILE A 265 10.61 -20.01 -13.53
C ILE A 265 11.21 -18.76 -14.17
N LYS A 266 11.56 -17.75 -13.37
CA LYS A 266 12.25 -16.54 -13.84
C LYS A 266 13.60 -16.84 -14.49
N LYS A 267 14.32 -17.89 -14.04
CA LYS A 267 15.59 -18.32 -14.64
C LYS A 267 15.38 -18.98 -16.01
N LYS A 268 14.39 -19.87 -16.12
CA LYS A 268 14.02 -20.49 -17.41
C LYS A 268 13.54 -19.46 -18.43
N LYS A 269 12.83 -18.42 -17.98
CA LYS A 269 12.38 -17.33 -18.84
C LYS A 269 13.55 -16.53 -19.42
N LEU A 270 14.57 -16.22 -18.61
CA LEU A 270 15.78 -15.55 -19.10
C LEU A 270 16.57 -16.39 -20.10
N GLU A 271 16.71 -17.69 -19.84
CA GLU A 271 17.41 -18.60 -20.76
C GLU A 271 16.73 -18.66 -22.13
N LEU A 272 15.39 -18.59 -22.17
CA LEU A 272 14.63 -18.51 -23.41
C LEU A 272 14.84 -17.17 -24.13
N GLU A 273 14.87 -16.05 -23.40
CA GLU A 273 15.09 -14.72 -23.95
C GLU A 273 16.52 -14.55 -24.50
N GLU A 274 17.52 -15.19 -23.88
CA GLU A 274 18.89 -15.24 -24.37
C GLU A 274 19.00 -16.04 -25.67
N LYS A 275 18.33 -17.20 -25.76
CA LYS A 275 18.23 -18.00 -26.99
C LYS A 275 17.53 -17.24 -28.13
N GLU A 276 16.50 -16.45 -27.82
CA GLU A 276 15.83 -15.60 -28.80
C GLU A 276 16.76 -14.53 -29.38
N LYS A 277 17.58 -13.89 -28.53
CA LYS A 277 18.59 -12.91 -28.97
C LYS A 277 19.68 -13.54 -29.84
N GLU A 278 20.13 -14.74 -29.51
CA GLU A 278 21.10 -15.47 -30.33
C GLU A 278 20.55 -15.76 -31.73
N MET A 279 19.25 -16.08 -31.81
CA MET A 279 18.54 -16.28 -33.07
C MET A 279 18.36 -14.97 -33.85
N GLU A 280 17.99 -13.86 -33.18
CA GLU A 280 17.92 -12.51 -33.80
C GLU A 280 19.29 -12.09 -34.38
N GLU A 281 20.38 -12.34 -33.65
CA GLU A 281 21.75 -12.00 -34.07
C GLU A 281 22.17 -12.82 -35.31
N LYS A 282 21.85 -14.13 -35.35
CA LYS A 282 22.06 -15.00 -36.52
C LYS A 282 21.24 -14.55 -37.75
N VAL A 283 20.00 -14.09 -37.56
CA VAL A 283 19.16 -13.55 -38.64
C VAL A 283 19.74 -12.24 -39.21
N ILE A 284 20.33 -11.39 -38.36
CA ILE A 284 20.99 -10.16 -38.82
C ILE A 284 22.26 -10.47 -39.62
N GLN A 285 23.09 -11.41 -39.15
CA GLN A 285 24.31 -11.82 -39.85
C GLN A 285 23.99 -12.39 -41.24
N THR A 286 23.02 -13.29 -41.34
CA THR A 286 22.59 -13.86 -42.63
C THR A 286 22.03 -12.78 -43.57
N LYS A 287 21.26 -11.80 -43.07
CA LYS A 287 20.80 -10.66 -43.88
C LYS A 287 21.97 -9.80 -44.39
N GLN A 288 23.01 -9.60 -43.59
CA GLN A 288 24.22 -8.87 -44.01
C GLN A 288 25.00 -9.63 -45.10
N GLU A 289 25.13 -10.95 -44.99
CA GLU A 289 25.76 -11.79 -46.01
C GLU A 289 24.98 -11.77 -47.33
N VAL A 290 23.65 -11.86 -47.26
CA VAL A 290 22.77 -11.76 -48.45
C VAL A 290 22.89 -10.38 -49.12
N LEU A 291 23.01 -9.31 -48.34
CA LEU A 291 23.24 -7.96 -48.89
C LEU A 291 24.58 -7.87 -49.62
N LYS A 292 25.67 -8.36 -49.02
CA LYS A 292 26.99 -8.39 -49.67
C LYS A 292 26.98 -9.19 -50.97
N LEU A 293 26.32 -10.34 -50.99
CA LEU A 293 26.18 -11.14 -52.21
C LEU A 293 25.36 -10.42 -53.29
N LYS A 294 24.29 -9.69 -52.89
CA LYS A 294 23.51 -8.86 -53.83
C LYS A 294 24.33 -7.71 -54.39
N GLU A 295 25.16 -7.05 -53.58
CA GLU A 295 26.08 -6.01 -54.05
C GLU A 295 27.13 -6.58 -55.02
N GLU A 296 27.72 -7.74 -54.72
CA GLU A 296 28.67 -8.40 -55.63
C GLU A 296 28.04 -8.82 -56.96
N ILE A 297 26.81 -9.33 -56.94
CA ILE A 297 26.05 -9.66 -58.18
C ILE A 297 25.78 -8.38 -58.98
N LEU A 298 25.42 -7.28 -58.31
CA LEU A 298 25.17 -5.99 -58.96
C LEU A 298 26.42 -5.39 -59.60
N ILE A 299 27.59 -5.54 -58.96
CA ILE A 299 28.89 -5.13 -59.51
C ILE A 299 29.23 -5.97 -60.73
N LYS A 300 28.96 -7.28 -60.71
CA LYS A 300 29.14 -8.15 -61.89
C LYS A 300 28.17 -7.82 -63.02
N GLU A 301 26.90 -7.54 -62.73
CA GLU A 301 25.92 -7.12 -63.74
C GLU A 301 26.24 -5.76 -64.36
N THR A 302 26.78 -4.81 -63.58
CA THR A 302 27.24 -3.52 -64.10
C THR A 302 28.51 -3.63 -64.92
N ALA A 303 29.43 -4.55 -64.59
CA ALA A 303 30.60 -4.86 -65.41
C ALA A 303 30.21 -5.55 -66.75
N ILE A 304 29.24 -6.47 -66.74
CA ILE A 304 28.75 -7.15 -67.95
C ILE A 304 27.97 -6.19 -68.88
N SER A 305 27.37 -5.13 -68.33
CA SER A 305 26.69 -4.09 -69.11
C SER A 305 27.66 -3.07 -69.75
N GLU A 306 28.94 -3.03 -69.38
CA GLU A 306 29.95 -2.18 -70.02
C GLU A 306 30.70 -2.89 -71.16
N GLU A 307 30.63 -4.22 -71.26
CA GLU A 307 31.25 -5.00 -72.36
C GLU A 307 30.30 -5.41 -73.50
N SER A 308 29.01 -5.05 -73.45
CA SER A 308 28.03 -5.44 -74.46
C SER A 308 27.27 -4.25 -75.10
N GLU A 309 28.00 -3.34 -75.74
CA GLU A 309 27.44 -2.48 -76.79
C GLU A 309 27.44 -3.20 -78.16
N VAL A 310 26.49 -4.11 -78.41
CA VAL A 310 25.99 -4.34 -79.78
C VAL A 310 24.51 -4.76 -79.73
N LYS A 311 23.66 -3.83 -80.21
CA LYS A 311 22.32 -4.00 -80.84
C LYS A 311 21.29 -4.94 -80.18
N GLU A 312 20.24 -4.37 -79.58
CA GLU A 312 18.86 -4.35 -80.11
C GLU A 312 17.85 -3.74 -79.11
N LYS A 313 16.71 -3.31 -79.65
CA LYS A 313 15.72 -2.38 -79.08
C LYS A 313 14.85 -3.00 -77.97
N ALA A 314 14.84 -2.35 -76.79
CA ALA A 314 13.71 -2.37 -75.84
C ALA A 314 13.78 -1.12 -74.92
N PRO A 315 12.64 -0.55 -74.46
CA PRO A 315 12.64 0.70 -73.70
C PRO A 315 13.17 0.47 -72.28
N LYS A 316 14.39 0.94 -72.00
CA LYS A 316 14.99 0.91 -70.66
C LYS A 316 14.38 2.02 -69.79
N VAL A 317 13.57 1.65 -68.80
CA VAL A 317 13.22 2.53 -67.67
C VAL A 317 14.48 2.74 -66.84
N LYS A 318 15.10 3.92 -66.96
CA LYS A 318 16.24 4.32 -66.12
C LYS A 318 15.73 4.68 -64.72
N ILE A 319 15.84 3.76 -63.77
CA ILE A 319 15.70 4.10 -62.34
C ILE A 319 16.91 4.99 -61.97
N PRO A 320 16.70 6.22 -61.44
CA PRO A 320 17.79 7.13 -61.11
C PRO A 320 18.74 6.54 -60.06
N LYS A 321 20.06 6.54 -60.33
CA LYS A 321 21.13 6.08 -59.41
C LYS A 321 21.09 6.73 -58.00
N LYS A 322 20.36 7.83 -57.80
CA LYS A 322 20.16 8.48 -56.49
C LYS A 322 19.24 7.70 -55.54
N LEU A 323 18.15 7.11 -56.06
CA LEU A 323 17.19 6.35 -55.23
C LEU A 323 17.82 5.09 -54.62
N LYS A 324 18.74 4.44 -55.34
CA LYS A 324 19.41 3.22 -54.86
C LYS A 324 20.43 3.46 -53.74
N LYS A 325 21.02 4.66 -53.67
CA LYS A 325 21.98 5.03 -52.62
C LYS A 325 21.27 5.46 -51.34
N GLU A 326 20.12 6.11 -51.47
CA GLU A 326 19.26 6.42 -50.32
C GLU A 326 18.65 5.14 -49.71
N GLU A 327 18.28 4.14 -50.52
CA GLU A 327 17.81 2.83 -50.02
C GLU A 327 18.90 2.06 -49.25
N SER A 328 20.16 2.04 -49.70
CA SER A 328 21.25 1.42 -48.94
C SER A 328 21.53 2.14 -47.62
N ASP A 329 21.54 3.47 -47.63
CA ASP A 329 21.78 4.28 -46.44
C ASP A 329 20.66 4.12 -45.39
N ILE A 330 19.41 3.88 -45.83
CA ILE A 330 18.28 3.56 -44.95
C ILE A 330 18.45 2.18 -44.32
N ILE A 331 18.84 1.17 -45.11
CA ILE A 331 19.06 -0.20 -44.61
C ILE A 331 20.23 -0.26 -43.61
N ASP A 332 21.31 0.47 -43.86
CA ASP A 332 22.45 0.55 -42.94
C ASP A 332 22.07 1.21 -41.61
N LYS A 333 21.27 2.27 -41.64
CA LYS A 333 20.72 2.89 -40.42
C LYS A 333 19.76 1.95 -39.68
N GLU A 334 18.94 1.18 -40.38
CA GLU A 334 18.05 0.19 -39.77
C GLU A 334 18.84 -0.94 -39.08
N LEU A 335 19.94 -1.39 -39.69
CA LEU A 335 20.85 -2.37 -39.10
C LEU A 335 21.59 -1.82 -37.88
N GLU A 336 21.98 -0.55 -37.90
CA GLU A 336 22.62 0.11 -36.76
C GLU A 336 21.67 0.28 -35.58
N LEU A 337 20.41 0.66 -35.83
CA LEU A 337 19.37 0.73 -34.80
C LEU A 337 19.11 -0.63 -34.17
N LYS A 338 18.97 -1.70 -34.97
CA LYS A 338 18.80 -3.06 -34.45
C LYS A 338 19.99 -3.54 -33.60
N LYS A 339 21.22 -3.13 -33.94
CA LYS A 339 22.40 -3.42 -33.10
C LYS A 339 22.34 -2.71 -31.75
N LYS A 340 21.93 -1.44 -31.73
CA LYS A 340 21.74 -0.67 -30.48
C LYS A 340 20.62 -1.27 -29.61
N ASP A 341 19.53 -1.70 -30.23
CA ASP A 341 18.44 -2.39 -29.51
C ASP A 341 18.91 -3.70 -28.86
N ILE A 342 19.72 -4.50 -29.57
CA ILE A 342 20.33 -5.73 -29.01
C ILE A 342 21.28 -5.39 -27.86
N GLU A 343 22.07 -4.32 -27.96
CA GLU A 343 22.97 -3.89 -26.88
C GLU A 343 22.20 -3.46 -25.62
N ILE A 344 21.12 -2.69 -25.79
CA ILE A 344 20.21 -2.29 -24.70
C ILE A 344 19.58 -3.54 -24.07
N LYS A 345 19.08 -4.46 -24.91
CA LYS A 345 18.53 -5.74 -24.46
C LYS A 345 19.56 -6.60 -23.70
N LYS A 346 20.86 -6.56 -24.04
CA LYS A 346 21.94 -7.26 -23.32
C LYS A 346 22.21 -6.62 -21.95
N LYS A 347 22.29 -5.29 -21.88
CA LYS A 347 22.47 -4.57 -20.60
C LYS A 347 21.30 -4.79 -19.64
N LYS A 348 20.07 -4.86 -20.16
CA LYS A 348 18.87 -5.16 -19.35
C LYS A 348 18.93 -6.56 -18.73
N LEU A 349 19.37 -7.57 -19.48
CA LEU A 349 19.58 -8.93 -18.95
C LEU A 349 20.65 -8.98 -17.86
N GLU A 350 21.76 -8.27 -18.05
CA GLU A 350 22.85 -8.23 -17.07
C GLU A 350 22.39 -7.62 -15.73
N ILE A 351 21.52 -6.62 -15.78
CA ILE A 351 20.89 -6.03 -14.58
C ILE A 351 19.97 -7.05 -13.91
N GLU A 352 19.11 -7.72 -14.69
CA GLU A 352 18.17 -8.73 -14.15
C GLU A 352 18.91 -9.93 -13.52
N GLU A 353 20.05 -10.35 -14.06
CA GLU A 353 20.90 -11.38 -13.43
C GLU A 353 21.53 -10.92 -12.11
N LYS A 354 21.93 -9.64 -12.02
CA LYS A 354 22.49 -9.06 -10.79
C LYS A 354 21.42 -8.96 -9.69
N GLU A 355 20.19 -8.58 -10.05
CA GLU A 355 19.05 -8.55 -9.13
C GLU A 355 18.73 -9.95 -8.58
N LYS A 356 18.72 -10.99 -9.44
CA LYS A 356 18.49 -12.38 -8.99
C LYS A 356 19.58 -12.89 -8.05
N LYS A 357 20.85 -12.54 -8.29
CA LYS A 357 21.96 -12.90 -7.38
C LYS A 357 21.82 -12.22 -6.01
N LEU A 358 21.20 -11.04 -5.95
CA LEU A 358 20.86 -10.38 -4.68
C LEU A 358 19.69 -11.08 -3.99
N GLU A 359 18.63 -11.42 -4.74
CA GLU A 359 17.47 -12.16 -4.23
C GLU A 359 17.88 -13.54 -3.66
N GLU A 360 18.75 -14.28 -4.36
CA GLU A 360 19.31 -15.57 -3.88
C GLU A 360 20.12 -15.41 -2.57
N LYS A 361 20.88 -14.32 -2.43
CA LYS A 361 21.63 -14.05 -1.19
C LYS A 361 20.71 -13.74 -0.02
N GLU A 362 19.68 -12.94 -0.25
CA GLU A 362 18.69 -12.60 0.78
C GLU A 362 17.93 -13.85 1.27
N ILE A 363 17.57 -14.75 0.35
CA ILE A 363 16.97 -16.05 0.67
C ILE A 363 17.88 -16.88 1.58
N LEU A 364 19.19 -16.91 1.29
CA LEU A 364 20.17 -17.69 2.05
C LEU A 364 20.43 -17.08 3.45
N GLU A 365 20.38 -15.76 3.58
CA GLU A 365 20.43 -15.08 4.87
C GLU A 365 19.18 -15.37 5.71
N ARG A 366 17.98 -15.32 5.11
CA ARG A 366 16.74 -15.69 5.79
C ARG A 366 16.74 -17.14 6.27
N GLU A 367 17.30 -18.08 5.50
CA GLU A 367 17.43 -19.49 5.90
C GLU A 367 18.31 -19.64 7.15
N LYS A 368 19.41 -18.89 7.24
CA LYS A 368 20.25 -18.89 8.44
C LYS A 368 19.52 -18.33 9.66
N VAL A 369 18.72 -17.27 9.47
CA VAL A 369 17.93 -16.66 10.55
C VAL A 369 16.86 -17.64 11.05
N LEU A 370 16.14 -18.31 10.16
CA LEU A 370 15.14 -19.31 10.53
C LEU A 370 15.75 -20.45 11.33
N LYS A 371 16.93 -20.94 10.92
CA LYS A 371 17.63 -21.99 11.66
C LYS A 371 18.04 -21.56 13.08
N ILE A 372 18.43 -20.30 13.26
CA ILE A 372 18.73 -19.74 14.58
C ILE A 372 17.45 -19.64 15.42
N LYS A 373 16.32 -19.22 14.82
CA LYS A 373 15.03 -19.16 15.52
C LYS A 373 14.57 -20.53 16.00
N GLU A 374 14.69 -21.56 15.16
CA GLU A 374 14.37 -22.95 15.55
C GLU A 374 15.19 -23.42 16.76
N GLU A 375 16.50 -23.14 16.78
CA GLU A 375 17.37 -23.49 17.90
C GLU A 375 17.00 -22.73 19.19
N LEU A 376 16.58 -21.46 19.08
CA LEU A 376 16.14 -20.67 20.23
C LEU A 376 14.84 -21.20 20.82
N ILE A 377 13.88 -21.57 19.98
CA ILE A 377 12.60 -22.17 20.42
C ILE A 377 12.85 -23.50 21.15
N GLU A 378 13.80 -24.31 20.68
CA GLU A 378 14.18 -25.55 21.35
C GLU A 378 14.76 -25.28 22.76
N LYS A 379 15.68 -24.31 22.87
CA LYS A 379 16.24 -23.91 24.17
C LYS A 379 15.20 -23.30 25.12
N GLU A 380 14.24 -22.54 24.59
CA GLU A 380 13.15 -21.97 25.38
C GLU A 380 12.22 -23.05 25.95
N LYS A 381 11.93 -24.10 25.17
CA LYS A 381 11.19 -25.27 25.65
C LYS A 381 11.93 -26.02 26.75
N GLU A 382 13.24 -26.18 26.61
CA GLU A 382 14.07 -26.78 27.66
C GLU A 382 14.06 -25.93 28.93
N LEU A 383 14.21 -24.61 28.82
CA LEU A 383 14.16 -23.68 29.96
C LEU A 383 12.80 -23.70 30.66
N SER A 384 11.71 -23.67 29.89
CA SER A 384 10.34 -23.72 30.43
C SER A 384 10.10 -25.00 31.23
N LYS A 385 10.63 -26.13 30.74
CA LYS A 385 10.55 -27.40 31.45
C LYS A 385 11.31 -27.36 32.79
N VAL A 386 12.53 -26.80 32.78
CA VAL A 386 13.34 -26.65 34.00
C VAL A 386 12.64 -25.72 35.00
N GLU A 387 12.01 -24.64 34.55
CA GLU A 387 11.29 -23.71 35.42
C GLU A 387 10.08 -24.35 36.08
N LEU A 388 9.30 -25.14 35.33
CA LEU A 388 8.18 -25.93 35.87
C LEU A 388 8.65 -26.92 36.93
N GLU A 389 9.75 -27.64 36.68
CA GLU A 389 10.34 -28.56 37.66
C GLU A 389 10.79 -27.83 38.95
N LEU A 390 11.35 -26.61 38.83
CA LEU A 390 11.74 -25.80 39.98
C LEU A 390 10.54 -25.28 40.78
N LYS A 391 9.49 -24.82 40.10
CA LYS A 391 8.24 -24.39 40.73
C LYS A 391 7.58 -25.53 41.49
N GLN A 392 7.53 -26.72 40.89
CA GLN A 392 6.99 -27.91 41.53
C GLN A 392 7.77 -28.27 42.81
N LYS A 393 9.11 -28.31 42.75
CA LYS A 393 9.95 -28.54 43.93
C LYS A 393 9.76 -27.47 45.02
N SER A 394 9.54 -26.22 44.64
CA SER A 394 9.25 -25.15 45.61
C SER A 394 7.89 -25.32 46.28
N LEU A 395 6.87 -25.77 45.56
CA LEU A 395 5.54 -26.04 46.11
C LEU A 395 5.59 -27.22 47.07
N GLU A 396 6.24 -28.32 46.69
CA GLU A 396 6.42 -29.50 47.56
C GLU A 396 7.09 -29.14 48.89
N LYS A 397 8.13 -28.28 48.86
CA LYS A 397 8.77 -27.78 50.08
C LYS A 397 7.83 -26.94 50.96
N LYS A 398 6.99 -26.08 50.36
CA LYS A 398 6.01 -25.28 51.10
C LYS A 398 4.93 -26.16 51.72
N GLU A 399 4.44 -27.15 50.98
CA GLU A 399 3.43 -28.09 51.46
C GLU A 399 3.97 -28.92 52.63
N GLN A 400 5.21 -29.41 52.54
CA GLN A 400 5.85 -30.12 53.65
C GLN A 400 5.96 -29.25 54.89
N LYS A 401 6.37 -27.98 54.73
CA LYS A 401 6.46 -27.04 55.86
C LYS A 401 5.11 -26.78 56.53
N ILE A 402 4.04 -26.65 55.74
CA ILE A 402 2.67 -26.48 56.26
C ILE A 402 2.24 -27.71 57.06
N LYS A 403 2.49 -28.92 56.54
CA LYS A 403 2.20 -30.18 57.25
C LYS A 403 2.93 -30.27 58.58
N ASP A 404 4.22 -29.91 58.59
CA ASP A 404 5.02 -29.92 59.83
C ASP A 404 4.50 -28.88 60.86
N GLU A 405 4.04 -27.70 60.40
CA GLU A 405 3.45 -26.66 61.25
C GLU A 405 2.05 -27.03 61.77
N GLU A 406 1.24 -27.72 60.98
CA GLU A 406 -0.06 -28.25 61.44
C GLU A 406 0.11 -29.38 62.44
N MET A 407 1.06 -30.30 62.21
CA MET A 407 1.32 -31.39 63.16
C MET A 407 1.73 -30.83 64.53
N LYS A 408 2.58 -29.80 64.57
CA LYS A 408 2.92 -29.09 65.81
C LYS A 408 1.71 -28.45 66.49
N ARG A 409 0.82 -27.80 65.73
CA ARG A 409 -0.40 -27.20 66.28
C ARG A 409 -1.34 -28.23 66.88
N VAL A 410 -1.47 -29.38 66.22
CA VAL A 410 -2.27 -30.50 66.74
C VAL A 410 -1.65 -31.06 68.02
N ASP A 411 -0.32 -31.24 68.05
CA ASP A 411 0.37 -31.71 69.26
C ASP A 411 0.21 -30.73 70.44
N GLU A 412 0.33 -29.42 70.19
CA GLU A 412 0.10 -28.37 71.19
C GLU A 412 -1.35 -28.35 71.72
N GLU A 413 -2.33 -28.54 70.84
CA GLU A 413 -3.75 -28.59 71.21
C GLU A 413 -4.08 -29.85 72.02
N ILE A 414 -3.52 -31.00 71.63
CA ILE A 414 -3.65 -32.25 72.40
C ILE A 414 -3.03 -32.09 73.79
N GLN A 415 -1.86 -31.44 73.89
CA GLN A 415 -1.24 -31.17 75.19
C GLN A 415 -2.11 -30.27 76.07
N ARG A 416 -2.69 -29.19 75.54
CA ARG A 416 -3.60 -28.33 76.31
C ARG A 416 -4.84 -29.07 76.80
N GLN A 417 -5.44 -29.91 75.96
CA GLN A 417 -6.62 -30.69 76.35
C GLN A 417 -6.28 -31.73 77.43
N LEU A 418 -5.06 -32.28 77.42
CA LEU A 418 -4.62 -33.16 78.49
C LEU A 418 -4.42 -32.40 79.81
N GLU A 419 -3.86 -31.19 79.76
CA GLU A 419 -3.69 -30.33 80.93
C GLU A 419 -5.04 -29.85 81.51
N GLU A 420 -6.02 -29.47 80.67
CA GLU A 420 -7.35 -29.03 81.12
C GLU A 420 -8.17 -30.17 81.77
N ASN A 421 -7.96 -31.42 81.35
CA ASN A 421 -8.65 -32.58 81.93
C ASN A 421 -8.04 -33.08 83.24
N GLU A 422 -6.84 -32.62 83.64
CA GLU A 422 -6.24 -32.95 84.95
C GLU A 422 -6.71 -32.01 86.08
N ASP A 423 -7.39 -30.90 85.75
CA ASP A 423 -7.83 -29.85 86.69
C ASP A 423 -9.34 -29.89 87.07
N GLU A 424 -10.13 -30.88 86.60
CA GLU A 424 -11.50 -31.13 87.08
C GLU A 424 -11.56 -32.29 88.10
N PRO A 425 -11.78 -32.04 89.42
CA PRO A 425 -11.92 -33.08 90.46
C PRO A 425 -13.30 -33.72 90.58
#